data_AF-A0A9E0JQ84-F1
#
_entry.id   AF-A0A9E0JQ84-F1
#
_cell.length_a   1.000
_cell.length_b   1.000
_cell.length_c   1.000
_cell.angle_alpha   90.00
_cell.angle_beta   90.00
_cell.angle_gamma   90.00
#
_symmetry.space_group_name_H-M   'P 1'
#
loop_
_entity.id
_entity.type
_entity.pdbx_description
1 polymer ?
#
loop_
_entity_poly.entity_id
_entity_poly.type
_entity_poly.pdbx_seq_one_letter_code
_entity_poly.pdbx_strand_id
1 'polypeptide(L)'
;MPIDNVVDLSRLQFAATAMYHFLFVPLTLGMVWLLVIMESVYVMTGKLVYKDMTRFWGKLFGINFALGVTTGITLEFQFGTNWAYYSHYVGDIFGAPLAIEGLMAFFLESTFIGLFFFGWDRLSRRQHLLVTILMAVGTNLSALWILIANGWMQNPVG
;
A
#
# COMPACT_ATOMS: atom_id res chain seq x y z
N MET A 1 17.54 -32.04 -1.07
CA MET A 1 16.51 -31.99 -2.15
C MET A 1 17.20 -31.70 -3.46
N PRO A 2 16.74 -32.24 -4.59
CA PRO A 2 17.17 -31.78 -5.91
C PRO A 2 16.96 -30.26 -6.03
N ILE A 3 17.87 -29.55 -6.70
CA ILE A 3 17.82 -28.08 -6.85
C ILE A 3 16.49 -27.64 -7.50
N ASP A 4 15.98 -28.41 -8.44
CA ASP A 4 14.71 -28.14 -9.13
C ASP A 4 13.52 -28.06 -8.16
N ASN A 5 13.49 -28.92 -7.14
CA ASN A 5 12.43 -28.92 -6.13
C ASN A 5 12.50 -27.67 -5.22
N VAL A 6 13.71 -27.18 -4.92
CA VAL A 6 13.88 -25.96 -4.11
C VAL A 6 13.43 -24.73 -4.91
N VAL A 7 13.79 -24.64 -6.20
CA VAL A 7 13.37 -23.54 -7.07
C VAL A 7 11.84 -23.50 -7.21
N ASP A 8 11.21 -24.65 -7.43
CA ASP A 8 9.75 -24.73 -7.55
C ASP A 8 9.04 -24.36 -6.25
N LEU A 9 9.58 -24.79 -5.09
CA LEU A 9 9.07 -24.37 -3.78
C LEU A 9 9.21 -22.86 -3.54
N SER A 10 10.35 -22.27 -3.90
CA SER A 10 10.56 -20.82 -3.78
C SER A 10 9.59 -20.02 -4.67
N ARG A 11 9.33 -20.50 -5.89
CA ARG A 11 8.31 -19.93 -6.79
C ARG A 11 6.91 -20.06 -6.23
N LEU A 12 6.54 -21.24 -5.72
CA LEU A 12 5.23 -21.48 -5.12
C LEU A 12 5.01 -20.60 -3.89
N GLN A 13 6.01 -20.48 -3.02
CA GLN A 13 5.95 -19.62 -1.84
C GLN A 13 5.75 -18.16 -2.24
N PHE A 14 6.54 -17.65 -3.18
CA PHE A 14 6.41 -16.27 -3.66
C PHE A 14 5.05 -16.03 -4.31
N ALA A 15 4.59 -16.95 -5.17
CA ALA A 15 3.29 -16.87 -5.82
C ALA A 15 2.15 -16.83 -4.80
N ALA A 16 2.16 -17.72 -3.80
CA ALA A 16 1.16 -17.75 -2.75
C ALA A 16 1.13 -16.43 -1.96
N THR A 17 2.28 -15.94 -1.51
CA THR A 17 2.38 -14.67 -0.77
C THR A 17 1.92 -13.48 -1.60
N ALA A 18 2.35 -13.38 -2.86
CA ALA A 18 1.94 -12.30 -3.76
C ALA A 18 0.42 -12.33 -4.04
N MET A 19 -0.16 -13.50 -4.30
CA MET A 19 -1.61 -13.63 -4.50
C MET A 19 -2.40 -13.22 -3.26
N TYR A 20 -1.98 -13.69 -2.07
CA TYR A 20 -2.63 -13.31 -0.81
C TYR A 20 -2.53 -11.81 -0.55
N HIS A 21 -1.35 -11.21 -0.75
CA HIS A 21 -1.16 -9.77 -0.59
C HIS A 21 -2.08 -8.97 -1.52
N PHE A 22 -2.17 -9.39 -2.79
CA PHE A 22 -2.95 -8.70 -3.81
C PHE A 22 -4.47 -8.83 -3.64
N LEU A 23 -4.97 -9.63 -2.68
CA LEU A 23 -6.39 -9.57 -2.28
C LEU A 23 -6.73 -8.25 -1.57
N PHE A 24 -5.78 -7.72 -0.80
CA PHE A 24 -6.00 -6.53 0.04
C PHE A 24 -5.64 -5.23 -0.69
N VAL A 25 -4.64 -5.26 -1.56
CA VAL A 25 -4.14 -4.09 -2.32
C VAL A 25 -5.23 -3.34 -3.13
N PRO A 26 -6.01 -3.98 -4.03
CA PRO A 26 -6.99 -3.26 -4.85
C PRO A 26 -8.11 -2.67 -4.00
N LEU A 27 -8.47 -3.33 -2.89
CA LEU A 27 -9.48 -2.82 -1.99
C LEU A 27 -8.98 -1.56 -1.25
N THR A 28 -7.72 -1.53 -0.80
CA THR A 28 -7.09 -0.33 -0.23
C THR A 28 -7.07 0.83 -1.24
N LEU A 29 -6.56 0.58 -2.46
CA LEU A 29 -6.46 1.59 -3.52
C LEU A 29 -7.82 2.15 -3.95
N GLY A 30 -8.86 1.31 -4.03
CA GLY A 30 -10.20 1.76 -4.38
C GLY A 30 -10.89 2.50 -3.24
N MET A 31 -10.86 1.94 -2.03
CA MET A 31 -11.57 2.52 -0.89
C MET A 31 -10.99 3.87 -0.45
N VAL A 32 -9.68 4.08 -0.56
CA VAL A 32 -9.08 5.36 -0.15
C VAL A 32 -9.66 6.54 -0.93
N TRP A 33 -9.93 6.37 -2.23
CA TRP A 33 -10.60 7.37 -3.06
C TRP A 33 -12.08 7.48 -2.76
N LEU A 34 -12.76 6.38 -2.43
CA LEU A 34 -14.16 6.43 -1.96
C LEU A 34 -14.28 7.24 -0.67
N LEU A 35 -13.34 7.09 0.27
CA LEU A 35 -13.28 7.89 1.50
C LEU A 35 -13.04 9.37 1.19
N VAL A 36 -12.11 9.70 0.28
CA VAL A 36 -11.91 11.08 -0.20
C VAL A 36 -13.21 11.67 -0.75
N ILE A 37 -13.95 10.93 -1.58
CA ILE A 37 -15.20 11.40 -2.18
C ILE A 37 -16.25 11.63 -1.09
N MET A 38 -16.49 10.64 -0.22
CA MET A 38 -17.48 10.75 0.86
C MET A 38 -17.17 11.94 1.79
N GLU A 39 -15.91 12.10 2.17
CA GLU A 39 -15.50 13.18 3.05
C GLU A 39 -15.57 14.55 2.34
N SER A 40 -15.21 14.62 1.07
CA SER A 40 -15.36 15.84 0.26
C SER A 40 -16.83 16.30 0.25
N VAL A 41 -17.76 15.37 0.00
CA VAL A 41 -19.20 15.68 0.01
C VAL A 41 -19.66 16.09 1.40
N TYR A 42 -19.14 15.49 2.47
CA TYR A 42 -19.40 15.95 3.85
C TYR A 42 -18.92 17.39 4.07
N VAL A 43 -17.70 17.73 3.65
CA VAL A 43 -17.15 19.08 3.81
C VAL A 43 -17.93 20.12 2.99
N MET A 44 -18.35 19.76 1.78
CA MET A 44 -19.12 20.65 0.88
C MET A 44 -20.55 20.86 1.33
N THR A 45 -21.25 19.80 1.75
CA THR A 45 -22.70 19.84 2.03
C THR A 45 -23.02 20.02 3.51
N GLY A 46 -22.09 19.70 4.41
CA GLY A 46 -22.33 19.67 5.85
C GLY A 46 -23.26 18.56 6.34
N LYS A 47 -23.76 17.69 5.45
CA LYS A 47 -24.70 16.61 5.81
C LYS A 47 -23.98 15.50 6.59
N LEU A 48 -24.42 15.25 7.82
CA LEU A 48 -23.76 14.30 8.75
C LEU A 48 -23.72 12.86 8.23
N VAL A 49 -24.67 12.43 7.41
CA VAL A 49 -24.69 11.08 6.81
C VAL A 49 -23.37 10.75 6.09
N TYR A 50 -22.75 11.70 5.40
CA TYR A 50 -21.48 11.45 4.70
C TYR A 50 -20.29 11.33 5.67
N LYS A 51 -20.35 11.99 6.83
CA LYS A 51 -19.38 11.78 7.92
C LYS A 51 -19.49 10.37 8.46
N ASP A 52 -20.71 9.90 8.69
CA ASP A 52 -20.98 8.57 9.21
C ASP A 52 -20.57 7.48 8.22
N MET A 53 -20.85 7.70 6.92
CA MET A 53 -20.36 6.84 5.84
C MET A 53 -18.83 6.77 5.81
N THR A 54 -18.16 7.92 5.83
CA THR A 54 -16.67 7.99 5.83
C THR A 54 -16.09 7.22 7.02
N ARG A 55 -16.67 7.37 8.21
CA ARG A 55 -16.23 6.65 9.41
C ARG A 55 -16.50 5.15 9.34
N PHE A 56 -17.66 4.75 8.83
CA PHE A 56 -18.02 3.34 8.69
C PHE A 56 -17.10 2.62 7.71
N TRP A 57 -16.99 3.13 6.48
CA TRP A 57 -16.10 2.57 5.47
C TRP A 57 -14.63 2.68 5.87
N GLY A 58 -14.28 3.75 6.59
CA GLY A 58 -12.95 3.93 7.18
C GLY A 58 -12.56 2.77 8.09
N LYS A 59 -13.48 2.24 8.92
CA LYS A 59 -13.19 1.06 9.77
C LYS A 59 -12.85 -0.18 8.95
N LEU A 60 -13.62 -0.47 7.89
CA LEU A 60 -13.37 -1.61 7.01
C LEU A 60 -12.04 -1.43 6.25
N PHE A 61 -11.75 -0.20 5.82
CA PHE A 61 -10.46 0.17 5.26
C PHE A 61 -9.31 -0.11 6.22
N GLY A 62 -9.42 0.28 7.48
CA GLY A 62 -8.36 0.02 8.47
C GLY A 62 -8.05 -1.47 8.67
N ILE A 63 -9.09 -2.32 8.69
CA ILE A 63 -8.93 -3.78 8.80
C ILE A 63 -8.20 -4.34 7.57
N ASN A 64 -8.66 -3.97 6.37
CA ASN A 64 -8.05 -4.41 5.12
C ASN A 64 -6.60 -3.93 5.00
N PHE A 65 -6.35 -2.67 5.36
CA PHE A 65 -5.04 -2.06 5.33
C PHE A 65 -4.04 -2.79 6.24
N ALA A 66 -4.43 -3.13 7.47
CA ALA A 66 -3.55 -3.86 8.40
C ALA A 66 -3.08 -5.22 7.84
N LEU A 67 -3.97 -5.96 7.18
CA LEU A 67 -3.62 -7.21 6.51
C LEU A 67 -2.75 -6.97 5.27
N GLY A 68 -3.03 -5.91 4.50
CA GLY A 68 -2.21 -5.48 3.37
C GLY A 68 -0.76 -5.16 3.79
N VAL A 69 -0.56 -4.38 4.84
CA VAL A 69 0.78 -4.05 5.37
C VAL A 69 1.51 -5.32 5.83
N THR A 70 0.84 -6.18 6.60
CA THR A 70 1.47 -7.40 7.13
C THR A 70 1.94 -8.34 6.03
N THR A 71 1.11 -8.51 4.99
CA THR A 71 1.45 -9.34 3.83
C THR A 71 2.50 -8.68 2.93
N GLY A 72 2.51 -7.35 2.82
CA GLY A 72 3.51 -6.57 2.07
C GLY A 72 4.91 -6.68 2.66
N ILE A 73 5.04 -6.53 3.98
CA ILE A 73 6.31 -6.72 4.71
C ILE A 73 6.88 -8.12 4.43
N THR A 74 6.02 -9.14 4.45
CA THR A 74 6.44 -10.52 4.16
C THR A 74 7.00 -10.64 2.74
N LEU A 75 6.36 -9.99 1.75
CA LEU A 75 6.79 -9.99 0.36
C LEU A 75 8.12 -9.25 0.16
N GLU A 76 8.31 -8.11 0.83
CA GLU A 76 9.55 -7.33 0.79
C GLU A 76 10.75 -8.18 1.25
N PHE A 77 10.63 -8.86 2.40
CA PHE A 77 11.68 -9.73 2.91
C PHE A 77 11.88 -11.03 2.10
N GLN A 78 10.90 -11.44 1.28
CA GLN A 78 11.06 -12.61 0.41
C GLN A 78 12.12 -12.40 -0.67
N PHE A 79 12.30 -11.18 -1.17
CA PHE A 79 13.40 -10.87 -2.10
C PHE A 79 14.77 -11.16 -1.49
N GLY A 80 14.96 -10.89 -0.19
CA GLY A 80 16.23 -11.16 0.50
C GLY A 80 16.42 -12.63 0.90
N THR A 81 15.37 -13.27 1.42
CA THR A 81 15.45 -14.62 2.02
C THR A 81 15.51 -15.74 0.99
N ASN A 82 14.66 -15.70 -0.03
CA ASN A 82 14.53 -16.77 -1.03
C ASN A 82 15.15 -16.43 -2.38
N TRP A 83 15.48 -15.15 -2.62
CA TRP A 83 15.98 -14.65 -3.90
C TRP A 83 17.30 -13.89 -3.74
N ALA A 84 18.20 -14.38 -2.88
CA ALA A 84 19.46 -13.70 -2.53
C ALA A 84 20.36 -13.39 -3.74
N TYR A 85 20.49 -14.31 -4.70
CA TYR A 85 21.29 -14.05 -5.92
C TYR A 85 20.64 -13.00 -6.82
N TYR A 86 19.31 -13.01 -6.96
CA TYR A 86 18.58 -11.95 -7.67
C TYR A 86 18.81 -10.59 -7.00
N SER A 87 18.65 -10.53 -5.67
CA SER A 87 18.88 -9.31 -4.89
C SER A 87 20.30 -8.77 -5.04
N HIS A 88 21.32 -9.64 -5.09
CA HIS A 88 22.68 -9.21 -5.39
C HIS A 88 22.85 -8.76 -6.86
N TYR A 89 22.20 -9.45 -7.80
CA TYR A 89 22.40 -9.21 -9.23
C TYR A 89 21.76 -7.92 -9.74
N VAL A 90 20.57 -7.57 -9.22
CA VAL A 90 19.81 -6.38 -9.66
C VAL A 90 19.58 -5.35 -8.57
N GLY A 91 20.14 -5.55 -7.37
CA GLY A 91 19.86 -4.71 -6.20
C GLY A 91 20.13 -3.23 -6.40
N ASP A 92 21.15 -2.87 -7.19
CA ASP A 92 21.49 -1.48 -7.48
C ASP A 92 20.39 -0.72 -8.26
N ILE A 93 19.59 -1.45 -9.06
CA ILE A 93 18.53 -0.85 -9.89
C ILE A 93 17.16 -1.13 -9.27
N PHE A 94 16.88 -2.38 -8.92
CA PHE A 94 15.60 -2.82 -8.36
C PHE A 94 15.41 -2.34 -6.91
N GLY A 95 16.47 -2.27 -6.11
CA GLY A 95 16.40 -1.87 -4.70
C GLY A 95 16.10 -0.39 -4.50
N ALA A 96 16.50 0.48 -5.44
CA ALA A 96 16.29 1.92 -5.32
C ALA A 96 14.79 2.33 -5.31
N PRO A 97 13.95 1.86 -6.25
CA PRO A 97 12.49 2.07 -6.19
C PRO A 97 11.83 1.55 -4.90
N LEU A 98 12.22 0.35 -4.43
CA LEU A 98 11.68 -0.23 -3.20
C LEU A 98 12.05 0.61 -1.96
N ALA A 99 13.29 1.11 -1.89
CA ALA A 99 13.71 2.00 -0.81
C ALA A 99 12.95 3.35 -0.84
N ILE A 100 12.72 3.90 -2.04
CA ILE A 100 11.94 5.14 -2.21
C ILE A 100 10.49 4.93 -1.83
N GLU A 101 9.88 3.80 -2.21
CA GLU A 101 8.53 3.40 -1.79
C GLU A 101 8.43 3.40 -0.26
N GLY A 102 9.37 2.77 0.44
CA GLY A 102 9.39 2.71 1.90
C GLY A 102 9.55 4.07 2.57
N LEU A 103 10.48 4.89 2.10
CA LEU A 103 10.77 6.20 2.70
C LEU A 103 9.69 7.25 2.40
N MET A 104 9.14 7.25 1.18
CA MET A 104 8.20 8.25 0.74
C MET A 104 6.76 7.80 0.96
N ALA A 105 6.37 6.68 0.37
CA ALA A 105 4.96 6.32 0.24
C ALA A 105 4.43 5.65 1.51
N PHE A 106 5.14 4.65 2.07
CA PHE A 106 4.71 4.01 3.32
C PHE A 106 4.73 4.95 4.51
N PHE A 107 5.72 5.83 4.61
CA PHE A 107 5.78 6.79 5.71
C PHE A 107 4.62 7.79 5.65
N LEU A 108 4.33 8.31 4.45
CA LEU A 108 3.20 9.22 4.21
C LEU A 108 1.88 8.53 4.55
N GLU A 109 1.64 7.35 3.98
CA GLU A 109 0.43 6.56 4.17
C GLU A 109 0.22 6.21 5.65
N SER A 110 1.21 5.63 6.32
CA SER A 110 1.12 5.21 7.73
C SER A 110 0.84 6.38 8.67
N THR A 111 1.46 7.53 8.39
CA THR A 111 1.28 8.76 9.19
C THR A 111 -0.15 9.30 9.02
N PHE A 112 -0.61 9.44 7.78
CA PHE A 112 -1.94 10.01 7.52
C PHE A 112 -3.09 9.07 7.85
N ILE A 113 -2.90 7.76 7.79
CA ILE A 113 -3.87 6.79 8.30
C ILE A 113 -4.11 6.98 9.79
N GLY A 114 -3.05 7.15 10.59
CA GLY A 114 -3.17 7.46 12.01
C GLY A 114 -3.96 8.74 12.25
N LEU A 115 -3.64 9.81 11.50
CA LEU A 115 -4.37 11.07 11.58
C LEU A 115 -5.82 10.95 11.10
N PHE A 116 -6.12 10.12 10.11
CA PHE A 116 -7.48 9.90 9.60
C PHE A 116 -8.39 9.24 10.64
N PHE A 117 -7.87 8.30 11.44
CA PHE A 117 -8.68 7.65 12.48
C PHE A 117 -8.81 8.49 13.74
N PHE A 118 -7.75 9.17 14.18
CA PHE A 118 -7.72 9.87 15.46
C PHE A 118 -7.92 11.39 15.36
N GLY A 119 -7.91 11.95 14.14
CA GLY A 119 -7.96 13.39 13.89
C GLY A 119 -9.35 14.01 13.91
N TRP A 120 -10.42 13.22 13.94
CA TRP A 120 -11.79 13.72 13.77
C TRP A 120 -12.22 14.84 14.74
N ASP A 121 -11.75 14.78 15.99
CA ASP A 121 -12.10 15.76 17.04
C ASP A 121 -10.97 16.78 17.28
N ARG A 122 -9.83 16.63 16.60
CA ARG A 122 -8.63 17.48 16.75
C ARG A 122 -8.35 18.36 15.54
N LEU A 123 -8.88 18.01 14.37
CA LEU A 123 -8.69 18.73 13.10
C LEU A 123 -9.99 19.41 12.68
N SER A 124 -9.88 20.56 12.01
CA SER A 124 -11.04 21.13 11.32
C SER A 124 -11.47 20.22 10.16
N ARG A 125 -12.73 20.32 9.73
CA ARG A 125 -13.28 19.54 8.61
C ARG A 125 -12.44 19.59 7.33
N ARG A 126 -11.85 20.75 7.02
CA ARG A 126 -10.99 20.93 5.83
C ARG A 126 -9.60 20.32 6.02
N GLN A 127 -9.02 20.42 7.23
CA GLN A 127 -7.75 19.79 7.54
C GLN A 127 -7.86 18.26 7.54
N HIS A 128 -8.96 17.72 8.06
CA HIS A 128 -9.22 16.29 8.02
C HIS A 128 -9.35 15.79 6.56
N LEU A 129 -10.06 16.52 5.71
CA LEU A 129 -10.13 16.17 4.28
C LEU A 129 -8.76 16.20 3.60
N LEU A 130 -7.90 17.17 3.94
CA LEU A 130 -6.53 17.20 3.43
C LEU A 130 -5.74 15.96 3.85
N VAL A 131 -5.89 15.50 5.10
CA VAL A 131 -5.31 14.24 5.59
C VAL A 131 -5.79 13.05 4.74
N THR A 132 -7.08 12.96 4.46
CA THR A 132 -7.67 11.87 3.66
C THR A 132 -7.16 11.89 2.21
N ILE A 133 -6.96 13.07 1.62
CA ILE A 133 -6.36 13.22 0.29
C ILE A 133 -4.89 12.79 0.30
N LEU A 134 -4.11 13.23 1.28
CA LEU A 134 -2.69 12.86 1.40
C LEU A 134 -2.51 11.37 1.64
N MET A 135 -3.41 10.75 2.40
CA MET A 135 -3.50 9.29 2.54
C MET A 135 -3.72 8.63 1.17
N ALA A 136 -4.70 9.09 0.38
CA ALA A 136 -4.96 8.54 -0.95
C ALA A 136 -3.77 8.70 -1.90
N VAL A 137 -3.13 9.86 -1.90
CA VAL A 137 -1.92 10.11 -2.71
C VAL A 137 -0.80 9.17 -2.29
N GLY A 138 -0.57 8.99 -0.98
CA GLY A 138 0.43 8.06 -0.45
C GLY A 138 0.23 6.64 -0.95
N THR A 139 -0.97 6.09 -0.80
CA THR A 139 -1.31 4.73 -1.28
C THR A 139 -1.04 4.57 -2.79
N ASN A 140 -1.34 5.60 -3.60
CA ASN A 140 -1.13 5.54 -5.05
C ASN A 140 0.34 5.70 -5.44
N LEU A 141 1.13 6.45 -4.67
CA LEU A 141 2.58 6.51 -4.85
C LEU A 141 3.24 5.16 -4.56
N SER A 142 2.77 4.41 -3.57
CA SER A 142 3.25 3.04 -3.32
C SER A 142 3.01 2.17 -4.56
N ALA A 143 1.78 2.19 -5.10
CA ALA A 143 1.44 1.46 -6.32
C ALA A 143 2.29 1.88 -7.53
N LEU A 144 2.62 3.17 -7.66
CA LEU A 144 3.48 3.65 -8.73
C LEU A 144 4.89 3.04 -8.64
N TRP A 145 5.54 3.12 -7.48
CA TRP A 145 6.92 2.66 -7.31
C TRP A 145 7.06 1.15 -7.46
N ILE A 146 6.13 0.37 -6.91
CA ILE A 146 6.17 -1.09 -7.06
C ILE A 146 5.93 -1.53 -8.51
N LEU A 147 5.09 -0.82 -9.26
CA LEU A 147 4.86 -1.08 -10.68
C LEU A 147 6.03 -0.62 -11.56
N ILE A 148 6.75 0.45 -11.19
CA ILE A 148 8.01 0.82 -11.85
C ILE A 148 9.03 -0.31 -11.69
N ALA A 149 9.20 -0.83 -10.47
CA ALA A 149 10.11 -1.94 -10.20
C ALA A 149 9.71 -3.20 -11.01
N ASN A 150 8.41 -3.54 -11.02
CA ASN A 150 7.92 -4.68 -11.81
C ASN A 150 8.03 -4.46 -13.32
N GLY A 151 7.78 -3.24 -13.81
CA GLY A 151 7.92 -2.89 -15.22
C GLY A 151 9.36 -3.02 -15.71
N TRP A 152 10.33 -2.62 -14.88
CA TRP A 152 11.74 -2.83 -15.16
C TRP A 152 12.11 -4.32 -15.23
N MET A 153 11.53 -5.17 -14.37
CA MET A 153 11.74 -6.63 -14.45
C MET A 153 11.24 -7.22 -15.78
N GLN A 154 10.23 -6.62 -16.42
CA GLN A 154 9.71 -7.06 -17.71
C GLN A 154 10.54 -6.51 -18.89
N ASN A 155 11.00 -5.27 -18.79
CA ASN A 155 11.82 -4.61 -19.81
C ASN A 155 12.98 -3.84 -19.14
N PRO A 156 14.16 -4.48 -18.97
CA PRO A 156 15.26 -3.90 -18.24
C PRO A 156 15.98 -2.85 -19.09
N VAL A 157 15.50 -1.61 -19.01
CA VAL A 157 16.08 -0.43 -19.67
C VAL A 157 16.40 0.64 -18.64
N GLY A 158 17.43 1.43 -18.91
CA GLY A 158 18.02 2.41 -17.98
C GLY A 158 19.45 2.02 -17.62
#